data_AF-R5KLR1-F1
#
_entry.id   AF-R5KLR1-F1
#
_cell.length_a   1.000
_cell.length_b   1.000
_cell.length_c   1.000
_cell.angle_alpha   90.00
_cell.angle_beta   90.00
_cell.angle_gamma   90.00
#
_symmetry.space_group_name_H-M   'P 1'
#
loop_
_entity.id
_entity.type
_entity.pdbx_description
1 polymer ?
#
loop_
_entity_poly.entity_id
_entity_poly.type
_entity_poly.pdbx_seq_one_letter_code
_entity_poly.pdbx_strand_id
1 'polypeptide(L)'
;MKDTISKLKAQRHEMNNIIILSVILGILINMISGIISNIFEIESWINLIVLLFFCIVILIIMQFVKIQKLNTNIRFDCAFIVDEKNSNEIIDIPNYEISNDMYQYLKQASSENEVFKYIWGKEKFNIKRTVYTGKDGALMAEGSDNVNLLIELLEYCILEDFSTFIESYFNARHLLPKVITLLREDIPDILQQNRFLKLFSEPPENRSSFCKLYSNGIHKVDETGVKTIVTMYGENGEVFRRLDLSVPKGTKVYRENRNTIVIDTKLFVLKIKPLFGCFTTVIESDFYKYYIHKESNNNFHDWKFNIDIEVNYKTLSAFKVWDWKYYNWLDDYINRLENYCDINAFYDNIGWEKAKTIIRVNEAK
;
A
#
# COMPACT_ATOMS: atom_id res chain seq x y z
N MET A 1 12.17 -4.73 -14.44
CA MET A 1 11.07 -5.70 -14.67
C MET A 1 11.55 -6.84 -15.59
N LYS A 2 11.61 -8.11 -15.11
CA LYS A 2 12.09 -9.25 -15.91
C LYS A 2 11.00 -9.72 -16.90
N ASP A 3 11.32 -9.68 -18.19
CA ASP A 3 10.42 -9.95 -19.32
C ASP A 3 9.52 -11.18 -19.16
N THR A 4 8.22 -10.91 -19.05
CA THR A 4 7.11 -11.88 -19.06
C THR A 4 7.01 -12.62 -20.41
N ILE A 5 7.56 -12.05 -21.49
CA ILE A 5 7.43 -12.55 -22.87
C ILE A 5 8.32 -13.78 -23.13
N SER A 6 9.51 -13.85 -22.52
CA SER A 6 10.39 -15.04 -22.63
C SER A 6 9.81 -16.22 -21.84
N LYS A 7 9.19 -15.95 -20.68
CA LYS A 7 8.40 -16.93 -19.91
C LYS A 7 7.16 -17.42 -20.67
N LEU A 8 6.50 -16.55 -21.44
CA LEU A 8 5.37 -16.91 -22.32
C LEU A 8 5.77 -17.86 -23.47
N LYS A 9 6.98 -17.71 -24.05
CA LYS A 9 7.48 -18.66 -25.07
C LYS A 9 7.82 -20.03 -24.48
N ALA A 10 8.39 -20.09 -23.27
CA ALA A 10 8.62 -21.35 -22.57
C ALA A 10 7.29 -22.05 -22.18
N GLN A 11 6.29 -21.29 -21.72
CA GLN A 11 4.94 -21.79 -21.44
C GLN A 11 4.24 -22.38 -22.68
N ARG A 12 4.54 -21.91 -23.88
CA ARG A 12 3.91 -22.41 -25.11
C ARG A 12 4.30 -23.86 -25.43
N HIS A 13 5.54 -24.24 -25.14
CA HIS A 13 6.00 -25.63 -25.28
C HIS A 13 5.42 -26.54 -24.19
N GLU A 14 5.31 -26.05 -22.95
CA GLU A 14 4.62 -26.78 -21.87
C GLU A 14 3.12 -26.98 -22.18
N MET A 15 2.46 -25.97 -22.73
CA MET A 15 1.04 -26.05 -23.07
C MET A 15 0.74 -27.07 -24.18
N ASN A 16 1.60 -27.19 -25.20
CA ASN A 16 1.47 -28.23 -26.22
C ASN A 16 1.65 -29.64 -25.64
N ASN A 17 2.62 -29.82 -24.74
CA ASN A 17 2.82 -31.11 -24.07
C ASN A 17 1.61 -31.48 -23.20
N ILE A 18 1.02 -30.51 -22.48
CA ILE A 18 -0.18 -30.73 -21.67
C ILE A 18 -1.38 -31.11 -22.54
N ILE A 19 -1.58 -30.48 -23.70
CA ILE A 19 -2.69 -30.81 -24.62
C ILE A 19 -2.53 -32.24 -25.14
N ILE A 20 -1.34 -32.62 -25.61
CA ILE A 20 -1.08 -33.97 -26.11
C ILE A 20 -1.27 -35.02 -25.01
N LEU A 21 -0.75 -34.79 -23.81
CA LEU A 21 -0.95 -35.68 -22.67
C LEU A 21 -2.44 -35.81 -22.30
N SER A 22 -3.20 -34.71 -22.39
CA SER A 22 -4.63 -34.69 -22.09
C SER A 22 -5.44 -35.49 -23.11
N VAL A 23 -5.09 -35.42 -24.39
CA VAL A 23 -5.72 -36.23 -25.45
C VAL A 23 -5.44 -37.72 -25.24
N ILE A 24 -4.18 -38.08 -24.95
CA ILE A 24 -3.79 -39.46 -24.68
C ILE A 24 -4.49 -40.00 -23.42
N LEU A 25 -4.52 -39.22 -22.33
CA LEU A 25 -5.26 -39.58 -21.12
C LEU A 25 -6.75 -39.75 -21.41
N GLY A 26 -7.36 -38.86 -22.20
CA GLY A 26 -8.77 -38.94 -22.56
C GLY A 26 -9.12 -40.22 -23.32
N ILE A 27 -8.25 -40.64 -24.25
CA ILE A 27 -8.41 -41.91 -24.99
C ILE A 27 -8.29 -43.10 -24.03
N LEU A 28 -7.26 -43.12 -23.18
CA LEU A 28 -7.04 -44.21 -22.22
C LEU A 28 -8.16 -44.33 -21.19
N ILE A 29 -8.65 -43.22 -20.66
CA ILE A 29 -9.77 -43.18 -19.71
C ILE A 29 -11.05 -43.68 -20.38
N ASN A 30 -11.31 -43.31 -21.64
CA ASN A 30 -12.48 -43.82 -22.38
C ASN A 30 -12.40 -45.32 -22.63
N MET A 31 -11.22 -45.86 -22.98
CA MET A 31 -11.03 -47.30 -23.17
C MET A 31 -11.27 -48.07 -21.86
N ILE A 32 -10.71 -47.58 -20.74
CA ILE A 32 -10.89 -48.20 -19.42
C ILE A 32 -12.35 -48.09 -18.96
N SER A 33 -12.99 -46.93 -19.17
CA SER A 33 -14.40 -46.71 -18.83
C SER A 33 -15.32 -47.64 -19.62
N GLY A 34 -15.04 -47.87 -20.91
CA GLY A 34 -15.80 -48.83 -21.72
C GLY A 34 -15.70 -50.27 -21.21
N ILE A 35 -14.52 -50.70 -20.76
CA ILE A 35 -14.31 -52.03 -20.18
C ILE A 35 -15.04 -52.17 -18.84
N ILE A 36 -14.93 -51.18 -17.96
CA ILE A 36 -15.59 -51.18 -16.64
C ILE A 36 -17.11 -51.13 -16.79
N SER A 37 -17.64 -50.30 -17.70
CA SER A 37 -19.08 -50.19 -17.95
C SER A 37 -19.70 -51.52 -18.38
N ASN A 38 -18.98 -52.30 -19.20
CA ASN A 38 -19.40 -53.63 -19.63
C ASN A 38 -19.36 -54.67 -18.49
N ILE A 39 -18.44 -54.53 -17.54
CA ILE A 39 -18.32 -55.45 -16.40
C ILE A 39 -19.41 -55.19 -15.34
N PHE A 40 -19.83 -53.94 -15.17
CA PHE A 40 -20.76 -53.52 -14.11
C PHE A 40 -22.19 -53.21 -14.61
N GLU A 41 -22.51 -53.46 -15.88
CA GLU A 41 -23.81 -53.14 -16.51
C GLU A 41 -24.25 -51.68 -16.28
N ILE A 42 -23.29 -50.77 -16.15
CA ILE A 42 -23.58 -49.35 -15.90
C ILE A 42 -24.12 -48.74 -17.20
N GLU A 43 -25.28 -48.09 -17.12
CA GLU A 43 -25.84 -47.40 -18.27
C GLU A 43 -24.92 -46.27 -18.76
N SER A 44 -24.70 -46.18 -20.07
CA SER A 44 -23.68 -45.30 -20.66
C SER A 44 -23.88 -43.81 -20.35
N TRP A 45 -25.11 -43.37 -20.03
CA TRP A 45 -25.39 -41.99 -19.64
C TRP A 45 -24.84 -41.64 -18.25
N ILE A 46 -24.73 -42.61 -17.33
CA ILE A 46 -24.14 -42.41 -16.00
C ILE A 46 -22.65 -42.12 -16.14
N ASN A 47 -21.94 -42.84 -17.02
CA ASN A 47 -20.52 -42.58 -17.29
C ASN A 47 -20.30 -41.16 -17.85
N LEU A 48 -21.21 -40.67 -18.68
CA LEU A 48 -21.14 -39.33 -19.26
C LEU A 48 -21.33 -38.25 -18.19
N ILE A 49 -22.26 -38.44 -17.26
CA ILE A 49 -22.45 -37.55 -16.10
C ILE A 49 -21.21 -37.54 -15.21
N VAL A 50 -20.64 -38.71 -14.91
CA VAL A 50 -19.43 -38.83 -14.08
C VAL A 50 -18.25 -38.13 -14.75
N LEU A 51 -18.05 -38.32 -16.06
CA LEU A 51 -16.99 -37.66 -16.82
C LEU A 51 -17.18 -36.13 -16.81
N LEU A 52 -18.40 -35.64 -17.08
CA LEU A 52 -18.71 -34.22 -17.05
C LEU A 52 -18.46 -33.61 -15.66
N PHE A 53 -18.84 -34.33 -14.60
CA PHE A 53 -18.56 -33.93 -13.22
C PHE A 53 -17.05 -33.79 -12.97
N PHE A 54 -16.24 -34.79 -13.35
CA PHE A 54 -14.78 -34.72 -13.20
C PHE A 54 -14.17 -33.56 -14.01
N CYS A 55 -14.64 -33.31 -15.23
CA CYS A 55 -14.20 -32.15 -16.03
C CYS A 55 -14.51 -30.83 -15.32
N ILE A 56 -15.72 -30.67 -14.78
CA ILE A 56 -16.13 -29.46 -14.04
C ILE A 56 -15.26 -29.31 -12.78
N VAL A 57 -15.04 -30.38 -12.03
CA VAL A 57 -14.20 -30.37 -10.83
C VAL A 57 -12.76 -29.96 -11.15
N ILE A 58 -12.17 -30.51 -12.23
CA ILE A 58 -10.83 -30.13 -12.68
C ILE A 58 -10.77 -28.64 -13.05
N LEU A 59 -11.76 -28.13 -13.78
CA LEU A 59 -11.83 -26.70 -14.13
C LEU A 59 -11.93 -25.81 -12.88
N ILE A 60 -12.74 -26.21 -11.89
CA ILE A 60 -12.86 -25.50 -10.61
C ILE A 60 -11.51 -25.49 -9.87
N ILE A 61 -10.83 -26.64 -9.78
CA ILE A 61 -9.51 -26.75 -9.13
C ILE A 61 -8.47 -25.89 -9.85
N MET A 62 -8.45 -25.90 -11.19
CA MET A 62 -7.52 -25.08 -11.97
C MET A 62 -7.72 -23.58 -11.71
N GLN A 63 -8.97 -23.12 -11.65
CA GLN A 63 -9.28 -21.72 -11.33
C GLN A 63 -8.89 -21.37 -9.89
N PHE A 64 -9.14 -22.27 -8.95
CA PHE A 64 -8.74 -22.11 -7.55
C PHE A 64 -7.22 -21.96 -7.40
N VAL A 65 -6.44 -22.84 -8.03
CA VAL A 65 -4.98 -22.79 -8.02
C VAL A 65 -4.47 -21.51 -8.66
N LYS A 66 -5.07 -21.08 -9.77
CA LYS A 66 -4.68 -19.84 -10.45
C LYS A 66 -4.82 -18.63 -9.53
N ILE A 67 -5.89 -18.55 -8.74
CA ILE A 67 -6.15 -17.42 -7.84
C ILE A 67 -5.23 -17.43 -6.63
N GLN A 68 -4.98 -18.59 -6.04
CA GLN A 68 -4.01 -18.72 -4.96
C GLN A 68 -2.61 -18.25 -5.42
N LYS A 69 -2.25 -18.49 -6.68
CA LYS A 69 -1.00 -17.99 -7.28
C LYS A 69 -0.99 -16.48 -7.53
N LEU A 70 -2.14 -15.80 -7.51
CA LEU A 70 -2.21 -14.34 -7.60
C LEU A 70 -1.95 -13.68 -6.24
N ASN A 71 -1.93 -14.44 -5.14
CA ASN A 71 -1.57 -13.87 -3.85
C ASN A 71 -0.13 -13.35 -3.92
N THR A 72 0.04 -12.07 -3.59
CA THR A 72 1.34 -11.39 -3.72
C THR A 72 1.68 -10.72 -2.41
N ASN A 73 2.95 -10.81 -2.05
CA ASN A 73 3.56 -10.02 -1.00
C ASN A 73 4.66 -9.16 -1.65
N ILE A 74 4.54 -7.85 -1.50
CA ILE A 74 5.43 -6.85 -2.08
C ILE A 74 6.00 -6.05 -0.91
N ARG A 75 7.32 -5.89 -0.90
CA ARG A 75 8.03 -5.11 0.10
C ARG A 75 8.72 -3.95 -0.58
N PHE A 76 8.40 -2.74 -0.18
CA PHE A 76 9.11 -1.54 -0.59
C PHE A 76 10.22 -1.23 0.41
N ASP A 77 11.41 -0.94 -0.11
CA ASP A 77 12.56 -0.52 0.70
C ASP A 77 12.60 1.00 0.69
N CYS A 78 12.40 1.60 1.86
CA CYS A 78 12.22 3.04 1.98
C CYS A 78 13.28 3.62 2.94
N ALA A 79 13.60 4.89 2.74
CA ALA A 79 14.52 5.64 3.60
C ALA A 79 13.95 7.00 3.99
N PHE A 80 14.41 7.56 5.11
CA PHE A 80 14.22 8.96 5.45
C PHE A 80 15.46 9.46 6.20
N ILE A 81 15.67 10.78 6.19
CA ILE A 81 16.82 11.42 6.80
C ILE A 81 16.36 12.31 7.95
N VAL A 82 17.11 12.29 9.04
CA VAL A 82 16.89 13.14 10.21
C VAL A 82 18.12 14.00 10.49
N ASP A 83 17.91 15.28 10.78
CA ASP A 83 18.93 16.17 11.35
C ASP A 83 18.97 16.04 12.88
N GLU A 84 19.92 15.24 13.39
CA GLU A 84 20.05 15.00 14.84
C GLU A 84 20.49 16.26 15.60
N LYS A 85 21.08 17.24 14.93
CA LYS A 85 21.58 18.47 15.57
C LYS A 85 20.47 19.52 15.69
N ASN A 86 19.55 19.56 14.72
CA ASN A 86 18.41 20.47 14.70
C ASN A 86 17.12 19.75 15.08
N SER A 87 16.97 19.38 16.35
CA SER A 87 15.72 18.87 16.95
C SER A 87 15.13 17.58 16.34
N ASN A 88 15.96 16.75 15.71
CA ASN A 88 15.53 15.54 15.00
C ASN A 88 14.54 15.85 13.85
N GLU A 89 14.67 16.98 13.18
CA GLU A 89 13.79 17.30 12.05
C GLU A 89 14.01 16.35 10.88
N ILE A 90 12.90 15.89 10.27
CA ILE A 90 12.95 15.14 9.01
C ILE A 90 13.43 16.08 7.91
N ILE A 91 14.34 15.62 7.08
CA ILE A 91 14.78 16.38 5.90
C ILE A 91 13.84 16.07 4.75
N ASP A 92 13.28 17.12 4.16
CA ASP A 92 12.55 17.03 2.90
C ASP A 92 13.53 16.68 1.76
N ILE A 93 13.25 15.58 1.06
CA ILE A 93 14.01 15.13 -0.10
C ILE A 93 13.15 15.46 -1.33
N PRO A 94 13.57 16.43 -2.18
CA PRO A 94 12.77 16.83 -3.33
C PRO A 94 12.43 15.64 -4.24
N ASN A 95 11.21 15.61 -4.76
CA ASN A 95 10.67 14.55 -5.64
C ASN A 95 10.59 13.15 -5.01
N TYR A 96 10.90 12.99 -3.72
CA TYR A 96 10.67 11.74 -2.99
C TYR A 96 9.44 11.92 -2.11
N GLU A 97 8.28 11.59 -2.69
CA GLU A 97 6.97 12.02 -2.19
C GLU A 97 6.70 11.61 -0.74
N ILE A 98 7.02 10.37 -0.34
CA ILE A 98 6.86 9.94 1.06
C ILE A 98 7.70 10.78 2.03
N SER A 99 8.91 11.20 1.66
CA SER A 99 9.78 12.01 2.52
C SER A 99 9.22 13.41 2.72
N ASN A 100 8.73 14.02 1.64
CA ASN A 100 8.05 15.31 1.70
C ASN A 100 6.78 15.21 2.55
N ASP A 101 5.95 14.20 2.34
CA ASP A 101 4.70 14.00 3.08
C ASP A 101 4.97 13.80 4.58
N MET A 102 5.94 12.95 4.92
CA MET A 102 6.38 12.77 6.31
C MET A 102 6.83 14.09 6.94
N TYR A 103 7.65 14.87 6.24
CA TYR A 103 8.10 16.18 6.70
C TYR A 103 6.91 17.14 6.93
N GLN A 104 6.04 17.29 5.93
CA GLN A 104 4.92 18.22 5.96
C GLN A 104 3.91 17.87 7.04
N TYR A 105 3.49 16.61 7.13
CA TYR A 105 2.48 16.19 8.10
C TYR A 105 3.00 16.21 9.54
N LEU A 106 4.26 15.83 9.77
CA LEU A 106 4.86 15.96 11.09
C LEU A 106 4.95 17.42 11.52
N LYS A 107 5.38 18.31 10.61
CA LYS A 107 5.48 19.75 10.88
C LYS A 107 4.11 20.37 11.19
N GLN A 108 3.10 20.06 10.39
CA GLN A 108 1.72 20.53 10.60
C GLN A 108 1.16 20.03 11.94
N ALA A 109 1.29 18.74 12.24
CA ALA A 109 0.83 18.19 13.52
C ALA A 109 1.55 18.82 14.72
N SER A 110 2.86 19.06 14.59
CA SER A 110 3.67 19.70 15.63
C SER A 110 3.37 21.19 15.83
N SER A 111 2.94 21.89 14.78
CA SER A 111 2.51 23.29 14.87
C SER A 111 1.20 23.47 15.62
N GLU A 112 0.30 22.48 15.52
CA GLU A 112 -1.00 22.53 16.18
C GLU A 112 -0.97 21.94 17.59
N ASN A 113 -0.15 20.92 17.83
CA ASN A 113 -0.11 20.22 19.09
C ASN A 113 1.34 19.95 19.52
N GLU A 114 1.78 20.68 20.54
CA GLU A 114 3.14 20.60 21.10
C GLU A 114 3.53 19.20 21.60
N VAL A 115 2.55 18.34 21.89
CA VAL A 115 2.80 16.95 22.29
C VAL A 115 3.52 16.17 21.19
N PHE A 116 3.22 16.43 19.90
CA PHE A 116 3.94 15.77 18.79
C PHE A 116 5.42 16.15 18.80
N LYS A 117 5.71 17.45 18.94
CA LYS A 117 7.08 17.96 19.04
C LYS A 117 7.82 17.39 20.24
N TYR A 118 7.15 17.34 21.39
CA TYR A 118 7.72 16.77 22.61
C TYR A 118 8.04 15.29 22.45
N ILE A 119 7.10 14.46 21.97
CA ILE A 119 7.30 13.01 21.81
C ILE A 119 8.40 12.72 20.77
N TRP A 120 8.39 13.45 19.65
CA TRP A 120 9.39 13.29 18.59
C TRP A 120 10.80 13.67 19.05
N GLY A 121 10.93 14.77 19.80
CA GLY A 121 12.21 15.28 20.29
C GLY A 121 12.75 14.64 21.57
N LYS A 122 11.96 13.80 22.25
CA LYS A 122 12.29 13.31 23.61
C LYS A 122 13.48 12.36 23.66
N GLU A 123 13.56 11.42 22.74
CA GLU A 123 14.54 10.32 22.74
C GLU A 123 14.98 9.97 21.32
N LYS A 124 16.16 9.35 21.17
CA LYS A 124 16.56 8.71 19.91
C LYS A 124 15.64 7.52 19.61
N PHE A 125 15.48 7.17 18.33
CA PHE A 125 14.72 5.97 17.95
C PHE A 125 15.35 4.74 18.59
N ASN A 126 14.57 4.04 19.43
CA ASN A 126 15.03 2.86 20.13
C ASN A 126 13.91 1.82 20.26
N ILE A 127 14.27 0.54 20.18
CA ILE A 127 13.37 -0.57 20.45
C ILE A 127 13.29 -0.76 21.97
N LYS A 128 12.10 -0.57 22.56
CA LYS A 128 11.90 -0.71 24.01
C LYS A 128 11.81 -2.17 24.42
N ARG A 129 11.11 -3.00 23.65
CA ARG A 129 10.94 -4.45 23.89
C ARG A 129 10.72 -5.20 22.59
N THR A 130 11.14 -6.45 22.54
CA THR A 130 10.72 -7.39 21.49
C THR A 130 9.55 -8.21 22.05
N VAL A 131 8.38 -8.05 21.46
CA VAL A 131 7.14 -8.71 21.88
C VAL A 131 6.76 -9.77 20.84
N TYR A 132 6.46 -10.97 21.31
CA TYR A 132 5.90 -12.01 20.46
C TYR A 132 4.41 -11.75 20.26
N THR A 133 3.94 -11.61 19.01
CA THR A 133 2.52 -11.46 18.74
C THR A 133 2.06 -12.41 17.64
N GLY A 134 1.07 -13.25 17.96
CA GLY A 134 0.32 -14.07 16.99
C GLY A 134 0.72 -15.55 16.93
N LYS A 135 -0.15 -16.35 16.31
CA LYS A 135 0.00 -17.81 16.13
C LYS A 135 1.24 -18.20 15.31
N ASP A 136 1.84 -17.25 14.60
CA ASP A 136 2.94 -17.47 13.64
C ASP A 136 4.32 -17.07 14.20
N GLY A 137 4.41 -16.66 15.47
CA GLY A 137 5.70 -16.41 16.14
C GLY A 137 6.46 -15.18 15.62
N ALA A 138 5.81 -14.27 14.90
CA ALA A 138 6.45 -13.04 14.42
C ALA A 138 6.89 -12.15 15.59
N LEU A 139 8.19 -11.83 15.62
CA LEU A 139 8.80 -10.87 16.54
C LEU A 139 8.36 -9.46 16.14
N MET A 140 7.53 -8.81 16.95
CA MET A 140 7.19 -7.40 16.80
C MET A 140 7.98 -6.60 17.85
N ALA A 141 8.90 -5.75 17.40
CA ALA A 141 9.56 -4.79 18.27
C ALA A 141 8.55 -3.73 18.72
N GLU A 142 8.23 -3.67 20.01
CA GLU A 142 7.56 -2.53 20.61
C GLU A 142 8.57 -1.37 20.72
N GLY A 143 8.39 -0.40 19.84
CA GLY A 143 9.21 0.80 19.78
C GLY A 143 8.91 1.80 20.89
N SER A 144 9.83 2.75 21.04
CA SER A 144 9.62 3.96 21.83
C SER A 144 8.46 4.83 21.30
N ASP A 145 8.05 5.84 22.05
CA ASP A 145 6.83 6.59 21.73
C ASP A 145 6.97 7.39 20.42
N ASN A 146 8.21 7.78 20.09
CA ASN A 146 8.63 8.36 18.80
C ASN A 146 8.58 7.33 17.64
N VAL A 147 8.94 6.06 17.88
CA VAL A 147 8.81 4.98 16.89
C VAL A 147 7.34 4.72 16.59
N ASN A 148 6.50 4.66 17.62
CA ASN A 148 5.07 4.51 17.44
C ASN A 148 4.47 5.70 16.69
N LEU A 149 4.95 6.92 17.01
CA LEU A 149 4.55 8.13 16.30
C LEU A 149 4.97 8.07 14.82
N LEU A 150 6.18 7.59 14.51
CA LEU A 150 6.63 7.41 13.13
C LEU A 150 5.77 6.39 12.36
N ILE A 151 5.41 5.25 12.98
CA ILE A 151 4.52 4.27 12.35
C ILE A 151 3.15 4.89 12.06
N GLU A 152 2.58 5.62 13.01
CA GLU A 152 1.31 6.32 12.83
C GLU A 152 1.38 7.39 11.73
N LEU A 153 2.51 8.10 11.61
CA LEU A 153 2.78 9.06 10.51
C LEU A 153 2.80 8.35 9.16
N LEU A 154 3.55 7.25 9.05
CA LEU A 154 3.64 6.46 7.81
C LEU A 154 2.28 5.89 7.39
N GLU A 155 1.51 5.37 8.34
CA GLU A 155 0.14 4.93 8.10
C GLU A 155 -0.73 6.06 7.55
N TYR A 156 -0.63 7.27 8.11
CA TYR A 156 -1.36 8.43 7.64
C TYR A 156 -0.96 8.78 6.20
N CYS A 157 0.35 8.88 5.91
CA CYS A 157 0.86 9.15 4.56
C CYS A 157 0.29 8.18 3.52
N ILE A 158 0.36 6.87 3.82
CA ILE A 158 -0.09 5.83 2.88
C ILE A 158 -1.61 5.86 2.69
N LEU A 159 -2.38 6.09 3.75
CA LEU A 159 -3.84 6.17 3.64
C LEU A 159 -4.30 7.41 2.87
N GLU A 160 -3.62 8.54 3.06
CA GLU A 160 -3.91 9.75 2.30
C GLU A 160 -3.55 9.60 0.82
N ASP A 161 -2.39 8.99 0.52
CA ASP A 161 -2.01 8.65 -0.86
C ASP A 161 -3.03 7.69 -1.49
N PHE A 162 -3.43 6.64 -0.76
CA PHE A 162 -4.48 5.71 -1.20
C PHE A 162 -5.79 6.42 -1.51
N SER A 163 -6.28 7.26 -0.59
CA SER A 163 -7.52 8.00 -0.74
C SER A 163 -7.50 8.87 -2.00
N THR A 164 -6.41 9.65 -2.14
CA THR A 164 -6.19 10.55 -3.28
C THR A 164 -6.10 9.79 -4.60
N PHE A 165 -5.41 8.65 -4.60
CA PHE A 165 -5.31 7.78 -5.76
C PHE A 165 -6.67 7.24 -6.18
N ILE A 166 -7.47 6.72 -5.24
CA ILE A 166 -8.79 6.16 -5.54
C ILE A 166 -9.71 7.24 -6.13
N GLU A 167 -9.79 8.41 -5.51
CA GLU A 167 -10.60 9.51 -6.04
C GLU A 167 -10.15 9.88 -7.47
N SER A 168 -8.85 10.05 -7.68
CA SER A 168 -8.27 10.40 -8.99
C SER A 168 -8.50 9.31 -10.04
N TYR A 169 -8.28 8.04 -9.70
CA TYR A 169 -8.41 6.90 -10.59
C TYR A 169 -9.84 6.75 -11.11
N PHE A 170 -10.82 6.85 -10.20
CA PHE A 170 -12.23 6.71 -10.52
C PHE A 170 -12.78 7.96 -11.21
N ASN A 171 -12.30 9.14 -10.85
CA ASN A 171 -12.65 10.39 -11.54
C ASN A 171 -12.21 10.38 -13.01
N ALA A 172 -10.94 10.01 -13.27
CA ALA A 172 -10.40 9.93 -14.63
C ALA A 172 -11.16 8.94 -15.55
N ARG A 173 -11.94 8.03 -14.97
CA ARG A 173 -12.74 7.03 -15.69
C ARG A 173 -14.24 7.33 -15.66
N HIS A 174 -14.66 8.48 -15.14
CA HIS A 174 -16.07 8.86 -14.95
C HIS A 174 -16.86 7.85 -14.09
N LEU A 175 -16.20 7.30 -13.06
CA LEU A 175 -16.75 6.28 -12.15
C LEU A 175 -16.85 6.76 -10.69
N LEU A 176 -16.82 8.08 -10.43
CA LEU A 176 -16.97 8.66 -9.09
C LEU A 176 -18.19 8.12 -8.29
N PRO A 177 -19.37 7.85 -8.88
CA PRO A 177 -20.48 7.24 -8.14
C PRO A 177 -20.20 5.86 -7.53
N LYS A 178 -19.05 5.26 -7.88
CA LYS A 178 -18.57 4.00 -7.31
C LYS A 178 -17.50 4.19 -6.24
N VAL A 179 -17.19 5.41 -5.84
CA VAL A 179 -16.36 5.72 -4.67
C VAL A 179 -17.28 6.09 -3.52
N ILE A 180 -16.95 5.63 -2.33
CA ILE A 180 -17.59 6.06 -1.08
C ILE A 180 -16.53 6.72 -0.22
N THR A 181 -16.92 7.75 0.50
CA THR A 181 -16.08 8.41 1.49
C THR A 181 -16.44 7.85 2.86
N LEU A 182 -15.46 7.25 3.54
CA LEU A 182 -15.61 6.81 4.92
C LEU A 182 -15.35 7.99 5.85
N LEU A 183 -16.30 8.25 6.75
CA LEU A 183 -16.20 9.29 7.76
C LEU A 183 -15.57 8.76 9.04
N ARG A 184 -15.42 9.64 10.03
CA ARG A 184 -14.82 9.33 11.32
C ARG A 184 -15.54 8.18 12.03
N GLU A 185 -16.86 8.11 11.89
CA GLU A 185 -17.72 7.11 12.51
C GLU A 185 -17.57 5.72 11.86
N ASP A 186 -17.07 5.67 10.62
CA ASP A 186 -16.99 4.42 9.83
C ASP A 186 -15.70 3.62 10.09
N ILE A 187 -14.64 4.26 10.62
CA ILE A 187 -13.31 3.64 10.88
C ILE A 187 -12.80 3.90 12.32
N PRO A 188 -13.61 3.65 13.36
CA PRO A 188 -13.31 4.05 14.74
C PRO A 188 -12.06 3.36 15.32
N ASP A 189 -11.80 2.12 14.93
CA ASP A 189 -10.67 1.31 15.36
C ASP A 189 -9.33 1.84 14.86
N ILE A 190 -9.29 2.34 13.62
CA ILE A 190 -8.09 2.95 13.02
C ILE A 190 -7.84 4.32 13.66
N LEU A 191 -8.88 5.14 13.79
CA LEU A 191 -8.79 6.51 14.29
C LEU A 191 -8.37 6.60 15.76
N GLN A 192 -8.87 5.70 16.61
CA GLN A 192 -8.53 5.72 18.03
C GLN A 192 -7.05 5.42 18.29
N GLN A 193 -6.38 4.71 17.37
CA GLN A 193 -5.03 4.21 17.55
C GLN A 193 -3.97 5.00 16.79
N ASN A 194 -4.36 5.97 15.96
CA ASN A 194 -3.45 6.78 15.16
C ASN A 194 -3.68 8.27 15.42
N ARG A 195 -2.70 8.92 16.04
CA ARG A 195 -2.79 10.32 16.48
C ARG A 195 -2.87 11.29 15.31
N PHE A 196 -2.21 11.01 14.18
CA PHE A 196 -2.27 11.84 12.98
C PHE A 196 -3.65 11.78 12.34
N LEU A 197 -4.18 10.56 12.11
CA LEU A 197 -5.55 10.39 11.60
C LEU A 197 -6.57 11.06 12.52
N LYS A 198 -6.42 10.92 13.85
CA LYS A 198 -7.30 11.58 14.81
C LYS A 198 -7.26 13.10 14.70
N LEU A 199 -6.06 13.69 14.62
CA LEU A 199 -5.88 15.14 14.53
C LEU A 199 -6.44 15.69 13.20
N PHE A 200 -6.07 15.07 12.09
CA PHE A 200 -6.41 15.57 10.76
C PHE A 200 -7.85 15.29 10.34
N SER A 201 -8.52 14.27 10.90
CA SER A 201 -9.96 14.05 10.69
C SER A 201 -10.86 14.88 11.64
N GLU A 202 -10.28 15.56 12.63
CA GLU A 202 -11.07 16.33 13.59
C GLU A 202 -11.64 17.60 12.93
N PRO A 203 -12.95 17.87 13.04
CA PRO A 203 -13.56 19.06 12.45
C PRO A 203 -12.91 20.36 12.94
N PRO A 204 -12.83 21.41 12.09
CA PRO A 204 -12.19 22.68 12.46
C PRO A 204 -12.76 23.34 13.72
N GLU A 205 -14.05 23.12 14.03
CA GLU A 205 -14.73 23.63 15.23
C GLU A 205 -14.06 23.14 16.52
N ASN A 206 -13.53 21.93 16.50
CA ASN A 206 -12.94 21.26 17.66
C ASN A 206 -11.43 21.47 17.75
N ARG A 207 -10.83 22.20 16.80
CA ARG A 207 -9.38 22.44 16.73
C ARG A 207 -9.07 23.87 17.13
N SER A 208 -8.24 24.04 18.15
CA SER A 208 -7.92 25.35 18.74
C SER A 208 -7.38 26.36 17.72
N SER A 209 -6.63 25.89 16.72
CA SER A 209 -6.06 26.74 15.67
C SER A 209 -7.07 27.17 14.60
N PHE A 210 -8.25 26.55 14.51
CA PHE A 210 -9.23 26.83 13.44
C PHE A 210 -10.62 27.25 13.92
N CYS A 211 -10.98 27.00 15.17
CA CYS A 211 -12.33 27.22 15.69
C CYS A 211 -12.83 28.67 15.54
N LYS A 212 -11.92 29.64 15.38
CA LYS A 212 -12.22 31.07 15.16
C LYS A 212 -12.04 31.55 13.71
N LEU A 213 -11.59 30.68 12.80
CA LEU A 213 -11.18 31.03 11.42
C LEU A 213 -12.13 30.49 10.35
N TYR A 214 -13.36 30.13 10.72
CA TYR A 214 -14.32 29.41 9.88
C TYR A 214 -14.60 30.07 8.51
N SER A 215 -14.43 31.39 8.39
CA SER A 215 -14.64 32.16 7.16
C SER A 215 -13.49 32.06 6.14
N ASN A 216 -12.32 31.56 6.53
CA ASN A 216 -11.09 31.62 5.73
C ASN A 216 -10.74 30.28 5.06
N GLY A 217 -11.66 29.31 5.07
CA GLY A 217 -11.46 27.99 4.50
C GLY A 217 -11.71 27.92 2.99
N ILE A 218 -11.06 26.96 2.33
CA ILE A 218 -11.41 26.53 0.98
C ILE A 218 -12.60 25.59 1.08
N HIS A 219 -13.69 25.91 0.38
CA HIS A 219 -14.93 25.14 0.40
C HIS A 219 -15.12 24.35 -0.90
N LYS A 220 -15.45 23.06 -0.78
CA LYS A 220 -16.03 22.24 -1.86
C LYS A 220 -17.55 22.41 -1.82
N VAL A 221 -18.14 22.77 -2.95
CA VAL A 221 -19.59 22.88 -3.12
C VAL A 221 -20.05 21.61 -3.80
N ASP A 222 -20.95 20.87 -3.18
CA ASP A 222 -21.56 19.70 -3.82
C ASP A 222 -22.66 20.10 -4.81
N GLU A 223 -23.20 19.13 -5.56
CA GLU A 223 -24.28 19.35 -6.53
C GLU A 223 -25.56 19.91 -5.90
N THR A 224 -25.72 19.79 -4.58
CA THR A 224 -26.86 20.31 -3.80
C THR A 224 -26.61 21.72 -3.24
N GLY A 225 -25.41 22.27 -3.45
CA GLY A 225 -25.03 23.60 -2.98
C GLY A 225 -24.47 23.64 -1.55
N VAL A 226 -24.27 22.48 -0.90
CA VAL A 226 -23.70 22.41 0.46
C VAL A 226 -22.20 22.69 0.39
N LYS A 227 -21.76 23.68 1.16
CA LYS A 227 -20.35 24.05 1.30
C LYS A 227 -19.71 23.22 2.38
N THR A 228 -18.72 22.42 2.03
CA THR A 228 -17.88 21.71 3.00
C THR A 228 -16.46 22.23 2.97
N ILE A 229 -15.89 22.51 4.14
CA ILE A 229 -14.49 22.95 4.25
C ILE A 229 -13.58 21.77 3.91
N VAL A 230 -12.69 21.97 2.95
CA VAL A 230 -11.69 20.97 2.54
C VAL A 230 -10.31 21.33 3.07
N THR A 231 -9.98 22.61 3.15
CA THR A 231 -8.67 23.07 3.62
C THR A 231 -8.78 24.38 4.37
N MET A 232 -8.01 24.54 5.46
CA MET A 232 -7.82 25.82 6.14
C MET A 232 -6.36 25.98 6.56
N TYR A 233 -5.92 27.23 6.65
CA TYR A 233 -4.59 27.59 7.11
C TYR A 233 -4.70 28.38 8.41
N GLY A 234 -3.93 27.95 9.42
CA GLY A 234 -3.79 28.63 10.69
C GLY A 234 -2.77 29.75 10.61
N GLU A 235 -2.69 30.55 11.66
CA GLU A 235 -1.81 31.72 11.72
C GLU A 235 -0.32 31.35 11.89
N ASN A 236 -0.02 30.15 12.41
CA ASN A 236 1.34 29.70 12.75
C ASN A 236 1.81 28.51 11.90
N GLY A 237 1.18 28.30 10.74
CA GLY A 237 1.52 27.22 9.81
C GLY A 237 0.74 25.92 10.02
N GLU A 238 -0.26 25.93 10.90
CA GLU A 238 -1.20 24.81 11.02
C GLU A 238 -1.99 24.65 9.73
N VAL A 239 -2.27 23.40 9.35
CA VAL A 239 -3.08 23.10 8.17
C VAL A 239 -4.18 22.14 8.56
N PHE A 240 -5.42 22.56 8.33
CA PHE A 240 -6.56 21.67 8.29
C PHE A 240 -6.66 21.14 6.87
N ARG A 241 -6.62 19.82 6.71
CA ARG A 241 -7.11 19.14 5.52
C ARG A 241 -8.18 18.17 5.96
N ARG A 242 -9.34 18.24 5.31
CA ARG A 242 -10.39 17.29 5.60
C ARG A 242 -9.93 15.91 5.15
N LEU A 243 -9.65 15.04 6.12
CA LEU A 243 -9.36 13.65 5.84
C LEU A 243 -10.67 12.89 5.61
N ASP A 244 -10.99 12.70 4.35
CA ASP A 244 -12.13 11.93 3.86
C ASP A 244 -11.55 10.67 3.17
N LEU A 245 -11.60 9.50 3.84
CA LEU A 245 -11.00 8.28 3.28
C LEU A 245 -11.87 7.73 2.15
N SER A 246 -11.44 8.00 0.91
CA SER A 246 -12.11 7.56 -0.30
C SER A 246 -11.74 6.11 -0.62
N VAL A 247 -12.75 5.25 -0.69
CA VAL A 247 -12.58 3.83 -1.00
C VAL A 247 -13.56 3.38 -2.08
N PRO A 248 -13.23 2.33 -2.86
CA PRO A 248 -14.20 1.75 -3.79
C PRO A 248 -15.43 1.24 -3.05
N LYS A 249 -16.62 1.43 -3.63
CA LYS A 249 -17.88 0.95 -3.07
C LYS A 249 -17.84 -0.54 -2.77
N GLY A 250 -18.36 -0.93 -1.60
CA GLY A 250 -18.34 -2.31 -1.11
C GLY A 250 -17.03 -2.75 -0.46
N THR A 251 -16.13 -1.79 -0.20
CA THR A 251 -14.89 -2.01 0.57
C THR A 251 -15.14 -1.77 2.04
N LYS A 252 -14.49 -2.56 2.89
CA LYS A 252 -14.41 -2.34 4.34
C LYS A 252 -12.96 -2.02 4.70
N VAL A 253 -12.75 -1.05 5.57
CA VAL A 253 -11.42 -0.71 6.08
C VAL A 253 -11.44 -0.92 7.58
N TYR A 254 -10.47 -1.67 8.10
CA TYR A 254 -10.36 -1.96 9.53
C TYR A 254 -8.91 -2.29 9.90
N ARG A 255 -8.61 -2.30 11.20
CA ARG A 255 -7.31 -2.65 11.74
C ARG A 255 -7.29 -4.12 12.19
N GLU A 256 -6.31 -4.89 11.71
CA GLU A 256 -6.11 -6.27 12.17
C GLU A 256 -5.21 -6.33 13.42
N ASN A 257 -4.16 -5.51 13.45
CA ASN A 257 -3.25 -5.37 14.57
C ASN A 257 -2.59 -3.97 14.54
N ARG A 258 -1.71 -3.69 15.52
CA ARG A 258 -1.13 -2.35 15.73
C ARG A 258 -0.50 -1.73 14.48
N ASN A 259 0.05 -2.52 13.55
CA ASN A 259 0.76 -2.02 12.37
C ASN A 259 0.17 -2.55 11.07
N THR A 260 -1.08 -3.05 11.08
CA THR A 260 -1.70 -3.64 9.89
C THR A 260 -3.09 -3.05 9.67
N ILE A 261 -3.21 -2.26 8.60
CA ILE A 261 -4.49 -1.78 8.09
C ILE A 261 -4.95 -2.73 6.98
N VAL A 262 -6.22 -3.10 7.01
CA VAL A 262 -6.83 -4.04 6.07
C VAL A 262 -7.91 -3.32 5.26
N ILE A 263 -7.78 -3.42 3.94
CA ILE A 263 -8.76 -2.98 2.96
C ILE A 263 -9.38 -4.24 2.35
N ASP A 264 -10.55 -4.61 2.85
CA ASP A 264 -11.28 -5.80 2.44
C ASP A 264 -12.30 -5.47 1.33
N THR A 265 -12.11 -6.07 0.16
CA THR A 265 -12.96 -5.88 -1.02
C THR A 265 -13.77 -7.12 -1.36
N LYS A 266 -14.58 -7.07 -2.42
CA LYS A 266 -15.33 -8.23 -2.91
C LYS A 266 -14.42 -9.34 -3.49
N LEU A 267 -13.23 -8.98 -4.01
CA LEU A 267 -12.34 -9.91 -4.72
C LEU A 267 -11.08 -10.29 -3.94
N PHE A 268 -10.53 -9.36 -3.17
CA PHE A 268 -9.29 -9.57 -2.42
C PHE A 268 -9.26 -8.81 -1.10
N VAL A 269 -8.34 -9.20 -0.24
CA VAL A 269 -7.96 -8.51 0.99
C VAL A 269 -6.58 -7.91 0.76
N LEU A 270 -6.48 -6.58 0.85
CA LEU A 270 -5.23 -5.83 0.80
C LEU A 270 -4.81 -5.49 2.23
N LYS A 271 -3.62 -5.88 2.65
CA LYS A 271 -3.04 -5.49 3.94
C LYS A 271 -1.86 -4.58 3.72
N ILE A 272 -1.84 -3.46 4.43
CA ILE A 272 -0.78 -2.46 4.42
C ILE A 272 -0.08 -2.50 5.78
N LYS A 273 1.23 -2.73 5.76
CA LYS A 273 2.04 -2.90 6.97
C LYS A 273 3.27 -2.00 6.96
N PRO A 274 3.21 -0.81 7.57
CA PRO A 274 4.39 0.01 7.81
C PRO A 274 5.25 -0.62 8.91
N LEU A 275 6.52 -0.83 8.61
CA LEU A 275 7.48 -1.49 9.48
C LEU A 275 8.70 -0.60 9.69
N PHE A 276 8.98 -0.29 10.96
CA PHE A 276 10.20 0.42 11.35
C PHE A 276 10.94 -0.33 12.45
N GLY A 277 12.11 -0.86 12.10
CA GLY A 277 12.95 -1.65 13.00
C GLY A 277 14.11 -0.88 13.63
N CYS A 278 14.13 0.45 13.56
CA CYS A 278 15.28 1.27 13.99
C CYS A 278 16.59 0.82 13.31
N PHE A 279 16.53 0.43 12.04
CA PHE A 279 17.71 0.10 11.25
C PHE A 279 18.16 1.31 10.46
N THR A 280 19.47 1.51 10.37
CA THR A 280 20.04 2.56 9.54
C THR A 280 20.19 2.07 8.11
N THR A 281 20.27 3.02 7.18
CA THR A 281 20.74 2.77 5.81
C THR A 281 21.93 3.68 5.53
N VAL A 282 22.54 3.55 4.35
CA VAL A 282 23.61 4.45 3.92
C VAL A 282 23.09 5.22 2.71
N ILE A 283 22.87 6.52 2.88
CA ILE A 283 22.70 7.45 1.78
C ILE A 283 24.07 8.03 1.45
N GLU A 284 24.42 7.97 0.19
CA GLU A 284 25.74 8.35 -0.29
C GLU A 284 26.03 9.85 -0.14
N SER A 285 27.29 10.19 0.18
CA SER A 285 27.71 11.56 0.46
C SER A 285 27.44 12.54 -0.68
N ASP A 286 27.57 12.08 -1.92
CA ASP A 286 27.33 12.91 -3.11
C ASP A 286 25.85 13.30 -3.21
N PHE A 287 24.93 12.45 -2.76
CA PHE A 287 23.50 12.74 -2.75
C PHE A 287 23.20 13.91 -1.80
N TYR A 288 23.79 13.91 -0.62
CA TYR A 288 23.71 15.03 0.32
C TYR A 288 24.20 16.34 -0.29
N LYS A 289 25.40 16.33 -0.89
CA LYS A 289 26.03 17.54 -1.42
C LYS A 289 25.30 18.09 -2.64
N TYR A 290 24.95 17.20 -3.58
CA TYR A 290 24.51 17.61 -4.92
C TYR A 290 23.00 17.63 -5.10
N TYR A 291 22.27 16.78 -4.39
CA TYR A 291 20.80 16.70 -4.52
C TYR A 291 20.08 17.41 -3.37
N ILE A 292 20.48 17.13 -2.13
CA ILE A 292 19.86 17.75 -0.93
C ILE A 292 20.46 19.14 -0.66
N HIS A 293 21.59 19.47 -1.27
CA HIS A 293 22.33 20.73 -1.05
C HIS A 293 22.75 20.95 0.41
N LYS A 294 23.32 19.91 1.04
CA LYS A 294 23.91 19.97 2.38
C LYS A 294 25.41 19.66 2.33
N GLU A 295 26.22 20.53 2.92
CA GLU A 295 27.69 20.48 2.79
C GLU A 295 28.37 19.27 3.47
N SER A 296 27.73 18.66 4.47
CA SER A 296 28.29 17.50 5.19
C SER A 296 27.18 16.60 5.74
N ASN A 297 27.42 15.28 5.68
CA ASN A 297 26.52 14.26 6.24
C ASN A 297 26.74 13.97 7.74
N ASN A 298 27.72 14.60 8.38
CA ASN A 298 28.13 14.26 9.76
C ASN A 298 27.04 14.48 10.83
N ASN A 299 26.01 15.28 10.55
CA ASN A 299 24.92 15.57 11.49
C ASN A 299 23.60 14.88 11.10
N PHE A 300 23.61 14.11 10.02
CA PHE A 300 22.41 13.47 9.50
C PHE A 300 22.40 11.98 9.84
N HIS A 301 21.19 11.47 10.06
CA HIS A 301 20.96 10.06 10.33
C HIS A 301 20.03 9.48 9.28
N ASP A 302 20.53 8.47 8.58
CA ASP A 302 19.84 7.74 7.53
C ASP A 302 19.08 6.56 8.13
N TRP A 303 17.75 6.63 8.14
CA TRP A 303 16.91 5.58 8.66
C TRP A 303 16.25 4.77 7.55
N LYS A 304 16.19 3.45 7.75
CA LYS A 304 15.47 2.51 6.89
C LYS A 304 14.11 2.17 7.49
N PHE A 305 13.08 2.17 6.65
CA PHE A 305 11.79 1.57 6.95
C PHE A 305 11.29 0.76 5.76
N ASN A 306 10.23 0.00 5.99
CA ASN A 306 9.61 -0.84 4.97
C ASN A 306 8.11 -0.65 4.96
N ILE A 307 7.54 -0.77 3.77
CA ILE A 307 6.09 -0.87 3.58
C ILE A 307 5.83 -2.23 2.93
N ASP A 308 5.24 -3.13 3.70
CA ASP A 308 4.84 -4.46 3.23
C ASP A 308 3.37 -4.41 2.79
N ILE A 309 3.13 -4.80 1.54
CA ILE A 309 1.81 -4.92 0.92
C ILE A 309 1.51 -6.40 0.67
N GLU A 310 0.44 -6.90 1.28
CA GLU A 310 -0.04 -8.26 1.10
C GLU A 310 -1.40 -8.24 0.42
N VAL A 311 -1.51 -8.89 -0.75
CA VAL A 311 -2.77 -9.05 -1.48
C VAL A 311 -3.15 -10.52 -1.46
N ASN A 312 -4.29 -10.83 -0.84
CA ASN A 312 -4.85 -12.17 -0.82
C ASN A 312 -6.20 -12.20 -1.53
N TYR A 313 -6.28 -12.93 -2.65
CA TYR A 313 -7.51 -13.06 -3.41
C TYR A 313 -8.46 -14.08 -2.76
N LYS A 314 -9.74 -13.70 -2.66
CA LYS A 314 -10.80 -14.57 -2.14
C LYS A 314 -11.07 -15.68 -3.14
N THR A 315 -11.27 -16.90 -2.66
CA THR A 315 -11.49 -18.09 -3.52
C THR A 315 -12.68 -17.95 -4.46
N LEU A 316 -13.75 -17.27 -4.00
CA LEU A 316 -14.94 -16.97 -4.80
C LEU A 316 -14.74 -15.87 -5.86
N SER A 317 -13.58 -15.20 -5.89
CA SER A 317 -13.26 -14.20 -6.93
C SER A 317 -13.13 -14.82 -8.33
N ALA A 318 -12.85 -16.13 -8.42
CA ALA A 318 -12.71 -16.87 -9.68
C ALA A 318 -13.91 -16.77 -10.59
N PHE A 319 -15.08 -16.81 -9.97
CA PHE A 319 -16.34 -16.89 -10.68
C PHE A 319 -16.95 -15.51 -10.92
N LYS A 320 -16.24 -14.43 -10.54
CA LYS A 320 -16.70 -13.04 -10.58
C LYS A 320 -16.04 -12.22 -11.70
N VAL A 321 -16.00 -12.77 -12.91
CA VAL A 321 -15.29 -12.19 -14.08
C VAL A 321 -15.57 -10.69 -14.30
N TRP A 322 -16.84 -10.27 -14.14
CA TRP A 322 -17.25 -8.87 -14.34
C TRP A 322 -16.72 -7.89 -13.28
N ASP A 323 -16.47 -8.37 -12.06
CA ASP A 323 -15.95 -7.54 -10.98
C ASP A 323 -14.45 -7.21 -11.19
N TRP A 324 -13.70 -8.05 -11.91
CA TRP A 324 -12.25 -7.86 -12.10
C TRP A 324 -11.94 -6.51 -12.77
N LYS A 325 -12.70 -6.11 -13.80
CA LYS A 325 -12.53 -4.82 -14.46
C LYS A 325 -12.69 -3.63 -13.51
N TYR A 326 -13.56 -3.77 -12.51
CA TYR A 326 -13.80 -2.72 -11.52
C TYR A 326 -12.66 -2.59 -10.51
N TYR A 327 -11.93 -3.67 -10.24
CA TYR A 327 -10.84 -3.72 -9.27
C TYR A 327 -9.43 -3.61 -9.91
N ASN A 328 -9.34 -3.28 -11.20
CA ASN A 328 -8.08 -3.04 -11.92
C ASN A 328 -7.22 -1.90 -11.33
N TRP A 329 -7.76 -1.10 -10.42
CA TRP A 329 -7.01 -0.05 -9.73
C TRP A 329 -5.90 -0.61 -8.85
N LEU A 330 -5.96 -1.88 -8.44
CA LEU A 330 -4.97 -2.47 -7.53
C LEU A 330 -3.55 -2.44 -8.11
N ASP A 331 -3.39 -2.88 -9.36
CA ASP A 331 -2.07 -2.92 -10.02
C ASP A 331 -1.53 -1.50 -10.23
N ASP A 332 -2.40 -0.56 -10.63
CA ASP A 332 -2.06 0.85 -10.79
C ASP A 332 -1.67 1.49 -9.44
N TYR A 333 -2.32 1.09 -8.34
CA TYR A 333 -1.99 1.57 -7.00
C TYR A 333 -0.64 1.03 -6.51
N ILE A 334 -0.35 -0.26 -6.74
CA ILE A 334 0.93 -0.87 -6.38
C ILE A 334 2.08 -0.15 -7.11
N ASN A 335 1.91 0.12 -8.41
CA ASN A 335 2.90 0.86 -9.19
C ASN A 335 3.04 2.31 -8.70
N ARG A 336 1.95 2.95 -8.28
CA ARG A 336 2.00 4.27 -7.65
C ARG A 336 2.80 4.23 -6.35
N LEU A 337 2.52 3.26 -5.48
CA LEU A 337 3.23 3.10 -4.20
C LEU A 337 4.73 2.89 -4.41
N GLU A 338 5.13 2.12 -5.42
CA GLU A 338 6.55 1.95 -5.78
C GLU A 338 7.21 3.31 -6.07
N ASN A 339 6.57 4.14 -6.90
CA ASN A 339 7.09 5.47 -7.22
C ASN A 339 7.00 6.47 -6.05
N TYR A 340 6.04 6.27 -5.15
CA TYR A 340 5.79 7.14 -4.00
C TYR A 340 6.84 6.95 -2.89
N CYS A 341 7.24 5.70 -2.62
CA CYS A 341 8.04 5.38 -1.42
C CYS A 341 9.27 4.48 -1.61
N ASP A 342 9.44 3.78 -2.73
CA ASP A 342 10.63 2.94 -2.89
C ASP A 342 11.86 3.77 -3.25
N ILE A 343 12.92 3.63 -2.46
CA ILE A 343 14.14 4.44 -2.60
C ILE A 343 14.89 4.14 -3.91
N ASN A 344 14.84 2.90 -4.40
CA ASN A 344 15.52 2.53 -5.64
C ASN A 344 14.73 3.07 -6.84
N ALA A 345 13.41 2.93 -6.81
CA ALA A 345 12.54 3.53 -7.82
C ALA A 345 12.74 5.05 -7.89
N PHE A 346 12.85 5.71 -6.73
CA PHE A 346 13.18 7.13 -6.66
C PHE A 346 14.53 7.46 -7.33
N TYR A 347 15.62 6.77 -6.97
CA TYR A 347 16.93 6.99 -7.59
C TYR A 347 16.96 6.75 -9.10
N ASP A 348 16.24 5.72 -9.56
CA ASP A 348 16.07 5.43 -10.98
C ASP A 348 15.30 6.56 -11.69
N ASN A 349 14.22 7.05 -11.08
CA ASN A 349 13.37 8.11 -11.63
C ASN A 349 14.10 9.45 -11.77
N ILE A 350 14.93 9.82 -10.80
CA ILE A 350 15.76 11.04 -10.90
C ILE A 350 17.03 10.81 -11.74
N GLY A 351 17.29 9.58 -12.18
CA GLY A 351 18.47 9.22 -12.97
C GLY A 351 19.78 9.40 -12.22
N TRP A 352 19.77 9.14 -10.90
CA TRP A 352 20.86 9.50 -9.99
C TRP A 352 22.22 8.93 -10.40
N GLU A 353 22.29 7.64 -10.78
CA GLU A 353 23.54 7.00 -11.22
C GLU A 353 24.17 7.69 -12.45
N LYS A 354 23.34 8.20 -13.36
CA LYS A 354 23.81 8.96 -14.53
C LYS A 354 24.32 10.34 -14.10
N ALA A 355 23.59 11.01 -13.22
CA ALA A 355 23.98 12.31 -12.68
C ALA A 355 25.32 12.22 -11.93
N LYS A 356 25.49 11.21 -11.09
CA LYS A 356 26.73 10.92 -10.36
C LYS A 356 27.91 10.71 -11.30
N THR A 357 27.70 10.00 -12.41
CA THR A 357 28.74 9.83 -13.44
C THR A 357 29.17 11.17 -14.03
N ILE A 358 28.22 12.07 -14.33
CA ILE A 358 28.51 13.41 -14.86
C ILE A 358 29.25 14.27 -13.83
N ILE A 359 28.80 14.26 -12.58
CA ILE A 359 29.44 14.98 -11.47
C ILE A 359 30.89 14.55 -11.33
N ARG A 360 31.16 13.24 -11.28
CA ARG A 360 32.50 12.69 -11.14
C ARG A 360 33.44 13.08 -12.29
N VAL A 361 32.93 13.14 -13.53
CA VAL A 361 33.71 13.59 -14.70
C VAL A 361 34.01 15.09 -14.62
N ASN A 362 33.10 15.90 -14.09
CA ASN A 362 33.28 17.34 -13.97
C ASN A 362 34.21 17.72 -12.81
N GLU A 363 34.19 17.00 -11.68
CA GLU A 363 35.13 17.23 -10.57
C GLU A 363 36.56 16.76 -10.86
N ALA A 364 36.75 15.87 -11.84
CA ALA A 364 38.07 15.38 -12.24
C ALA A 364 38.82 16.32 -13.20
N LYS A 365 38.18 17.43 -13.61
CA LYS A 365 38.80 18.51 -14.40
C LYS A 365 39.14 19.68 -13.49
#